data_AF-A0A9E6F9A3-F1
#
_entry.id   AF-A0A9E6F9A3-F1
#
_cell.length_a   1.000
_cell.length_b   1.000
_cell.length_c   1.000
_cell.angle_alpha   90.00
_cell.angle_beta   90.00
_cell.angle_gamma   90.00
#
_symmetry.space_group_name_H-M   'P 1'
#
loop_
_entity.id
_entity.type
_entity.pdbx_description
1 polymer ?
#
loop_
_entity_poly.entity_id
_entity_poly.type
_entity_poly.pdbx_seq_one_letter_code
_entity_poly.pdbx_strand_id
1 'polypeptide(L)'
;MHNKELLIFVSAAILLLTSLAGNASAAASPNDLIGKRFPTLKGNALSKKEITLPDEAKGFVTVVIVAFDRDAQNQIDTWADTLLKRYDKDKTIKYFEVPMISGFYSFMSGVIDGGMRGGVPKPLH
;
A
#
# COMPACT_ATOMS: atom_id res chain seq x y z
N MET A 1 -24.98 -61.51 20.19
CA MET A 1 -26.15 -60.61 20.09
C MET A 1 -25.78 -59.33 20.82
N HIS A 2 -25.97 -58.09 20.37
CA HIS A 2 -26.48 -57.54 19.11
C HIS A 2 -26.23 -56.02 19.26
N ASN A 3 -25.03 -55.50 18.95
CA ASN A 3 -24.73 -54.07 19.15
C ASN A 3 -24.38 -53.39 17.83
N LYS A 4 -25.13 -53.76 16.78
CA LYS A 4 -25.02 -53.20 15.42
C LYS A 4 -25.69 -51.82 15.31
N GLU A 5 -26.47 -51.43 16.32
CA GLU A 5 -27.23 -50.16 16.36
C GLU A 5 -26.40 -48.97 16.86
N LEU A 6 -25.34 -49.19 17.65
CA LEU A 6 -24.51 -48.08 18.19
C LEU A 6 -23.55 -47.49 17.12
N LEU A 7 -23.26 -48.27 16.08
CA LEU A 7 -22.43 -47.87 14.94
C LEU A 7 -23.16 -46.98 13.92
N ILE A 8 -24.48 -46.82 14.05
CA ILE A 8 -25.29 -46.06 13.09
C ILE A 8 -25.50 -44.60 13.54
N PHE A 9 -25.38 -44.28 14.84
CA PHE A 9 -25.66 -42.92 15.35
C PHE A 9 -24.46 -41.99 15.49
N VAL A 10 -23.22 -42.48 15.57
CA VAL A 10 -22.02 -41.60 15.56
C VAL A 10 -21.65 -41.20 14.12
N SER A 11 -22.15 -41.95 13.13
CA SER A 11 -21.96 -41.69 11.70
C SER A 11 -22.74 -40.47 11.17
N ALA A 12 -23.67 -39.92 11.95
CA ALA A 12 -24.45 -38.73 11.56
C ALA A 12 -23.87 -37.39 12.11
N ALA A 13 -22.83 -37.44 12.95
CA ALA A 13 -22.21 -36.24 13.53
C ALA A 13 -20.90 -35.79 12.84
N ILE A 14 -20.47 -36.49 11.79
CA ILE A 14 -19.19 -36.26 11.07
C ILE A 14 -19.39 -35.75 9.63
N LEU A 15 -20.61 -35.33 9.25
CA LEU A 15 -20.86 -34.73 7.94
C LEU A 15 -21.71 -33.46 8.04
N LEU A 16 -21.16 -32.43 8.69
CA LEU A 16 -21.60 -31.04 8.46
C LEU A 16 -20.46 -30.05 8.70
N LEU A 17 -19.29 -30.30 8.09
CA LEU A 17 -18.10 -29.43 8.19
C LEU A 17 -17.39 -29.20 6.86
N THR A 18 -18.14 -29.26 5.75
CA THR A 18 -17.68 -28.92 4.40
C THR A 18 -18.84 -28.18 3.74
N SER A 19 -18.83 -26.88 3.45
CA SER A 19 -17.76 -26.06 2.91
C SER A 19 -18.12 -24.59 3.14
N LEU A 20 -17.38 -23.90 4.00
CA LEU A 20 -17.18 -22.46 3.87
C LEU A 20 -15.73 -22.24 3.42
N ALA A 21 -15.37 -22.85 2.29
CA ALA A 21 -14.24 -22.36 1.52
C ALA A 21 -14.68 -20.99 1.00
N GLY A 22 -14.44 -19.95 1.80
CA GLY A 22 -14.59 -18.59 1.33
C GLY A 22 -13.86 -18.49 0.01
N ASN A 23 -14.55 -18.01 -1.02
CA ASN A 23 -13.90 -17.58 -2.25
C ASN A 23 -12.86 -16.54 -1.84
N ALA A 24 -11.61 -16.97 -1.63
CA ALA A 24 -10.48 -16.08 -1.70
C ALA A 24 -10.56 -15.51 -3.11
N SER A 25 -11.06 -14.28 -3.24
CA SER A 25 -11.03 -13.56 -4.50
C SER A 25 -9.59 -13.65 -4.96
N ALA A 26 -9.36 -14.30 -6.11
CA ALA A 26 -8.03 -14.37 -6.68
C ALA A 26 -7.56 -12.93 -6.81
N ALA A 27 -6.58 -12.53 -6.00
CA ALA A 27 -6.00 -11.21 -6.11
C ALA A 27 -5.59 -11.05 -7.57
N ALA A 28 -6.03 -9.94 -8.20
CA ALA A 28 -5.74 -9.68 -9.60
C ALA A 28 -4.24 -9.90 -9.84
N SER A 29 -3.89 -10.59 -10.92
CA SER A 29 -2.49 -10.80 -11.26
C SER A 29 -1.83 -9.43 -11.43
N PRO A 30 -0.58 -9.22 -11.00
CA PRO A 30 0.11 -7.95 -11.22
C PRO A 30 0.06 -7.46 -12.68
N ASN A 31 -0.01 -8.39 -13.64
CA ASN A 31 -0.14 -8.08 -15.06
C ASN A 31 -1.52 -7.51 -15.45
N ASP A 32 -2.59 -7.81 -14.71
CA ASP A 32 -3.95 -7.33 -15.00
C ASP A 32 -4.10 -5.83 -14.75
N LEU A 33 -3.15 -5.23 -14.02
CA LEU A 33 -3.10 -3.80 -13.69
C LEU A 33 -2.38 -2.98 -14.77
N ILE A 34 -1.63 -3.61 -15.68
CA ILE A 34 -0.87 -2.90 -16.71
C ILE A 34 -1.84 -2.28 -17.74
N GLY A 35 -1.59 -1.01 -18.09
CA GLY A 35 -2.45 -0.24 -18.99
C GLY A 35 -3.73 0.29 -18.35
N LYS A 36 -4.01 -0.04 -17.08
CA LYS A 36 -5.08 0.59 -16.31
C LYS A 36 -4.65 1.97 -15.83
N ARG A 37 -5.63 2.86 -15.62
CA ARG A 37 -5.35 4.16 -15.00
C ARG A 37 -5.04 3.97 -13.53
N PHE A 38 -4.01 4.68 -13.06
CA PHE A 38 -3.72 4.80 -11.64
C PHE A 38 -4.92 5.46 -10.92
N PRO A 39 -5.32 4.97 -9.74
CA PRO A 39 -6.44 5.54 -9.00
C PRO A 39 -6.16 6.99 -8.58
N THR A 40 -7.23 7.75 -8.39
CA THR A 40 -7.10 9.13 -7.92
C THR A 40 -6.70 9.15 -6.45
N LEU A 41 -5.57 9.79 -6.13
CA LEU A 41 -5.14 10.05 -4.75
C LEU A 41 -5.08 11.56 -4.53
N LYS A 42 -5.63 12.02 -3.40
CA LYS A 42 -5.58 13.43 -2.97
C LYS A 42 -4.91 13.53 -1.62
N GLY A 43 -4.04 14.53 -1.45
CA GLY A 43 -3.36 14.78 -0.19
C GLY A 43 -2.60 16.10 -0.22
N ASN A 44 -1.93 16.41 0.87
CA ASN A 44 -1.06 17.58 0.98
C ASN A 44 0.39 17.13 0.94
N ALA A 45 1.21 17.84 0.16
CA ALA A 45 2.66 17.74 0.25
C ALA A 45 3.18 18.36 1.56
N LEU A 46 4.44 18.13 1.91
CA LEU A 46 5.08 18.74 3.09
C LEU A 46 5.17 20.27 2.95
N SER A 47 5.19 20.77 1.72
CA SER A 47 5.06 22.19 1.36
C SER A 47 3.64 22.75 1.58
N LYS A 48 2.68 21.93 2.03
CA LYS A 48 1.25 22.23 2.19
C LYS A 48 0.49 22.50 0.88
N LYS A 49 1.11 22.21 -0.26
CA LYS A 49 0.43 22.22 -1.56
C LYS A 49 -0.50 21.00 -1.63
N GLU A 50 -1.75 21.20 -2.03
CA GLU A 50 -2.65 20.10 -2.38
C GLU A 50 -2.16 19.44 -3.67
N ILE A 51 -2.01 18.12 -3.65
CA ILE A 51 -1.53 17.28 -4.74
C ILE A 51 -2.63 16.29 -5.10
N THR A 52 -2.87 16.12 -6.41
CA THR A 52 -3.74 15.07 -6.94
C THR A 52 -2.95 14.20 -7.91
N LEU A 53 -2.89 12.90 -7.63
CA LEU A 53 -2.38 11.89 -8.57
C LEU A 53 -3.57 11.27 -9.32
N PRO A 54 -3.40 10.89 -10.60
CA PRO A 54 -2.19 11.00 -11.42
C PRO A 54 -1.97 12.38 -12.09
N ASP A 55 -2.74 13.42 -11.74
CA ASP A 55 -2.65 14.72 -12.43
C ASP A 55 -1.26 15.36 -12.34
N GLU A 56 -0.64 15.32 -11.16
CA GLU A 56 0.71 15.84 -10.91
C GLU A 56 1.81 14.96 -11.54
N ALA A 57 1.49 13.75 -12.00
CA ALA A 57 2.40 12.81 -12.63
C ALA A 57 2.41 12.90 -14.17
N LYS A 58 1.53 13.71 -14.78
CA LYS A 58 1.38 13.80 -16.25
C LYS A 58 2.70 14.18 -16.94
N GLY A 59 3.08 13.39 -17.95
CA GLY A 59 4.27 13.63 -18.76
C GLY A 59 5.57 13.09 -18.16
N PHE A 60 5.53 12.48 -16.98
CA PHE A 60 6.71 11.92 -16.30
C PHE A 60 6.54 10.42 -16.07
N VAL A 61 7.65 9.67 -16.14
CA VAL A 61 7.69 8.32 -15.59
C VAL A 61 7.63 8.47 -14.07
N THR A 62 6.59 7.93 -13.44
CA THR A 62 6.35 8.22 -12.02
C THR A 62 6.42 6.97 -11.18
N VAL A 63 7.22 7.02 -10.10
CA VAL A 63 7.28 6.01 -9.05
C VAL A 63 6.51 6.52 -7.84
N VAL A 64 5.52 5.76 -7.41
CA VAL A 64 4.73 6.06 -6.20
C VAL A 64 5.01 4.97 -5.18
N ILE A 65 5.52 5.36 -4.00
CA ILE A 65 5.71 4.47 -2.86
C ILE A 65 4.62 4.76 -1.84
N VAL A 66 3.86 3.75 -1.47
CA VAL A 66 2.87 3.83 -0.40
C VAL A 66 3.44 3.11 0.82
N ALA A 67 3.78 3.87 1.86
CA ALA A 67 4.47 3.36 3.04
C ALA A 67 3.48 3.19 4.20
N PHE A 68 3.17 1.95 4.57
CA PHE A 68 2.27 1.65 5.68
C PHE A 68 3.00 1.50 7.03
N ASP A 69 4.30 1.28 6.98
CA ASP A 69 5.15 1.07 8.15
C ASP A 69 6.18 2.22 8.22
N ARG A 70 6.35 2.79 9.41
CA ARG A 70 7.35 3.83 9.67
C ARG A 70 8.76 3.28 9.53
N ASP A 71 8.98 2.01 9.90
CA ASP A 71 10.31 1.41 9.86
C ASP A 71 10.79 1.15 8.41
N ALA A 72 9.87 1.24 7.43
CA ALA A 72 10.21 1.18 6.01
C ALA A 72 11.00 2.40 5.52
N GLN A 73 11.07 3.51 6.28
CA GLN A 73 11.74 4.74 5.85
C GLN A 73 13.18 4.49 5.41
N ASN A 74 13.96 3.72 6.19
CA ASN A 74 15.36 3.44 5.86
C ASN A 74 15.51 2.71 4.50
N GLN A 75 14.56 1.84 4.18
CA GLN A 75 14.55 1.12 2.91
C GLN A 75 14.13 2.05 1.76
N ILE A 76 13.14 2.90 2.00
CA ILE A 76 12.64 3.89 1.05
C ILE A 76 13.73 4.90 0.70
N ASP A 77 14.47 5.41 1.69
CA ASP A 77 15.57 6.34 1.48
C ASP A 77 16.63 5.76 0.53
N THR A 78 16.94 4.45 0.70
CA THR A 78 17.88 3.74 -0.18
C THR A 78 17.37 3.68 -1.63
N TRP A 79 16.07 3.48 -1.83
CA TRP A 79 15.46 3.44 -3.16
C TRP A 79 15.37 4.82 -3.80
N ALA A 80 14.96 5.84 -3.04
CA ALA A 80 14.87 7.22 -3.50
C ALA A 80 16.25 7.72 -3.96
N ASP A 81 17.28 7.48 -3.15
CA ASP A 81 18.66 7.82 -3.51
C ASP A 81 19.10 7.13 -4.80
N THR A 82 18.81 5.84 -4.93
CA THR A 82 19.16 5.06 -6.12
C THR A 82 18.41 5.58 -7.35
N LEU A 83 17.10 5.83 -7.23
CA LEU A 83 16.25 6.33 -8.31
C LEU A 83 16.74 7.69 -8.81
N LEU A 84 16.90 8.64 -7.90
CA LEU A 84 17.27 10.02 -8.23
C LEU A 84 18.71 10.13 -8.73
N LYS A 85 19.67 9.40 -8.12
CA LYS A 85 21.08 9.51 -8.51
C LYS A 85 21.42 8.70 -9.77
N ARG A 86 20.78 7.55 -9.98
CA ARG A 86 21.16 6.61 -11.06
C ARG A 86 20.27 6.71 -12.29
N TYR A 87 18.96 6.89 -12.09
CA TYR A 87 17.97 6.75 -13.16
C TYR A 87 17.38 8.08 -13.62
N ASP A 88 17.30 9.09 -12.75
CA ASP A 88 16.74 10.40 -13.09
C ASP A 88 17.76 11.39 -13.69
N LYS A 89 18.64 10.92 -14.58
CA LYS A 89 19.71 11.77 -15.15
C LYS A 89 19.18 12.94 -15.96
N ASP A 90 18.04 12.75 -16.63
CA ASP A 90 17.41 13.74 -17.51
C ASP A 90 16.21 14.44 -16.85
N LYS A 91 15.98 14.25 -15.54
CA LYS A 91 14.85 14.82 -14.78
C LYS A 91 13.47 14.43 -15.35
N THR A 92 13.36 13.21 -15.85
CA THR A 92 12.15 12.66 -16.48
C THR A 92 11.35 11.78 -15.53
N ILE A 93 11.89 11.50 -14.34
CA ILE A 93 11.27 10.68 -13.31
C ILE A 93 10.68 11.58 -12.23
N LYS A 94 9.43 11.30 -11.83
CA LYS A 94 8.84 11.83 -10.60
C LYS A 94 8.76 10.75 -9.54
N TYR A 95 8.98 11.15 -8.31
CA TYR A 95 8.93 10.30 -7.14
C TYR A 95 7.93 10.87 -6.14
N PHE A 96 6.99 10.05 -5.69
CA PHE A 96 6.05 10.40 -4.62
C PHE A 96 6.10 9.35 -3.52
N GLU A 97 6.33 9.81 -2.30
CA GLU A 97 6.18 9.01 -1.09
C GLU A 97 4.86 9.36 -0.41
N VAL A 98 4.04 8.35 -0.13
CA VAL A 98 2.73 8.48 0.51
C VAL A 98 2.75 7.68 1.81
N PRO A 99 3.23 8.26 2.92
CA PRO A 99 3.18 7.61 4.22
C PRO A 99 1.73 7.54 4.71
N MET A 100 1.29 6.33 5.01
CA MET A 100 -0.05 6.05 5.53
C MET A 100 0.01 6.11 7.05
N ILE A 101 -0.61 7.15 7.61
CA ILE A 101 -0.73 7.32 9.06
C ILE A 101 -2.09 6.77 9.49
N SER A 102 -2.13 6.05 10.61
CA SER A 102 -3.41 5.60 11.15
C SER A 102 -4.28 6.80 11.53
N GLY A 103 -5.59 6.71 11.27
CA GLY A 103 -6.51 7.83 11.49
C GLY A 103 -6.49 8.39 12.92
N PHE A 104 -6.14 7.55 13.90
CA PHE A 104 -5.97 7.96 15.29
C PHE A 104 -4.92 9.07 15.46
N TYR A 105 -3.84 9.08 14.69
CA TYR A 105 -2.78 10.10 14.80
C TYR A 105 -3.01 11.33 13.90
N SER A 106 -4.14 11.41 13.19
CA SER A 106 -4.43 12.53 12.26
C SER A 106 -4.43 13.90 12.96
N PHE A 107 -4.84 13.96 14.23
CA PHE A 107 -4.80 15.20 15.03
C PHE A 107 -3.37 15.71 15.29
N MET A 108 -2.35 14.84 15.16
CA MET A 108 -0.93 15.19 15.29
C MET A 108 -0.24 15.47 13.95
N SER A 109 -0.99 15.52 12.84
CA SER A 109 -0.45 15.73 11.48
C SER A 109 0.58 16.85 11.40
N GLY A 110 0.30 18.02 11.98
CA GLY A 110 1.25 19.15 11.95
C GLY A 110 2.60 18.86 12.63
N VAL A 111 2.62 18.06 13.70
CA VAL A 111 3.86 17.63 14.36
C VAL A 111 4.60 16.60 13.50
N ILE A 112 3.87 15.66 12.92
CA ILE A 112 4.41 14.61 12.07
C ILE A 112 5.02 15.20 10.79
N ASP A 113 4.29 16.10 10.11
CA ASP A 113 4.75 16.85 8.94
C ASP A 113 5.96 17.73 9.28
N GLY A 114 5.95 18.32 10.48
CA GLY A 114 7.08 19.06 11.02
C GLY A 114 8.35 18.22 11.14
N GLY A 115 8.23 17.01 11.71
CA GLY A 115 9.33 16.05 11.80
C GLY A 115 9.82 15.59 10.43
N MET A 116 8.90 15.26 9.51
CA MET A 116 9.25 14.83 8.15
C MET A 116 10.01 15.91 7.37
N ARG A 117 9.56 17.17 7.41
CA ARG A 117 10.30 18.29 6.77
C ARG A 117 11.71 18.48 7.31
N GLY A 118 11.99 18.04 8.55
CA GLY A 118 13.32 18.06 9.13
C GLY A 118 14.27 17.04 8.49
N GLY A 119 13.74 15.90 8.03
CA GLY A 119 14.51 14.83 7.39
C GLY A 119 14.53 14.88 5.86
N VAL A 120 13.51 15.47 5.22
CA VAL A 120 13.38 15.52 3.76
C VAL A 120 14.06 16.77 3.18
N PRO A 121 14.83 16.68 2.08
CA PRO A 121 15.37 17.85 1.38
C PRO A 121 14.27 18.78 0.84
N LYS A 122 14.49 20.10 0.89
CA LYS A 122 13.50 21.11 0.43
C LYS A 122 12.95 20.91 -0.99
N PRO A 123 13.74 20.49 -2.00
CA PRO A 123 13.20 20.23 -3.34
C PRO A 123 12.16 19.10 -3.39
N LEU A 124 12.07 18.29 -2.34
CA LEU A 124 11.14 17.16 -2.20
C LEU A 124 10.01 17.45 -1.19
N HIS A 125 9.85 18.71 -0.76
CA HIS A 125 8.76 19.11 0.14
C HIS A 125 7.43 19.29 -0.57
#